data_AF-A0A8J4DVF5-F1
#
_entry.id   AF-A0A8J4DVF5-F1
#
_cell.length_a   1.000
_cell.length_b   1.000
_cell.length_c   1.000
_cell.angle_alpha   90.00
_cell.angle_beta   90.00
_cell.angle_gamma   90.00
#
_symmetry.space_group_name_H-M   'P 1'
#
loop_
_entity.id
_entity.type
_entity.pdbx_description
1 polymer ?
#
loop_
_entity_poly.entity_id
_entity_poly.type
_entity_poly.pdbx_seq_one_letter_code
_entity_poly.pdbx_strand_id
1 'polypeptide(L)'
;MPAIGMDIALSNVSAAGAGLVALAWCFTGIAFLVGAATGQRGNVLAVTGIIGVATYMANAISGLVDGWQWLRWPSPFHYFIGVDPLHTGWHPGALLVLVGVAAVTTAAGVALFDRRDVGV
;
A
#
# COMPACT_ATOMS: atom_id res chain seq x y z
N MET A 1 19.84 3.48 -25.84
CA MET A 1 19.69 4.92 -26.15
C MET A 1 18.54 5.45 -25.29
N PRO A 2 18.76 6.27 -24.25
CA PRO A 2 17.64 6.95 -23.59
C PRO A 2 17.12 8.05 -24.54
N ALA A 3 15.83 8.03 -24.86
CA ALA A 3 15.23 8.91 -25.88
C ALA A 3 14.77 10.28 -25.33
N ILE A 4 14.93 10.52 -24.03
CA ILE A 4 14.52 11.73 -23.32
C ILE A 4 15.62 11.97 -22.29
N GLY A 5 16.14 13.19 -22.14
CA GLY A 5 17.24 13.55 -21.23
C GLY A 5 16.95 13.40 -19.72
N MET A 6 16.14 12.41 -19.33
CA MET A 6 16.02 11.92 -17.97
C MET A 6 17.07 10.82 -17.79
N ASP A 7 17.94 11.00 -16.81
CA ASP A 7 18.98 10.03 -16.41
C ASP A 7 18.38 8.80 -15.68
N ILE A 8 17.16 8.40 -16.04
CA ILE A 8 16.35 7.38 -15.39
C ILE A 8 15.93 6.35 -16.43
N ALA A 9 16.31 5.09 -16.22
CA ALA A 9 15.94 3.99 -17.10
C ALA A 9 14.41 3.80 -17.14
N LEU A 10 13.83 3.55 -18.31
CA LEU A 10 12.40 3.26 -18.47
C LEU A 10 11.94 2.08 -17.60
N SER A 11 12.83 1.13 -17.34
CA SER A 11 12.61 0.00 -16.42
C SER A 11 12.34 0.43 -14.98
N ASN A 12 12.93 1.53 -14.54
CA ASN A 12 12.78 2.03 -13.18
C ASN A 12 11.47 2.79 -13.04
N VAL A 13 11.06 3.49 -14.10
CA VAL A 13 9.74 4.13 -14.17
C VAL A 13 8.62 3.07 -14.12
N SER A 14 8.78 1.94 -14.82
CA SER A 14 7.80 0.85 -14.75
C SER A 14 7.80 0.16 -13.39
N ALA A 15 8.96 -0.01 -12.74
CA ALA A 15 9.05 -0.52 -11.37
C ALA A 15 8.33 0.41 -10.38
N ALA A 16 8.53 1.72 -10.49
CA ALA A 16 7.84 2.71 -9.66
C ALA A 16 6.33 2.71 -9.90
N GLY A 17 5.90 2.61 -11.17
CA GLY A 17 4.48 2.50 -11.51
C GLY A 17 3.83 1.25 -10.91
N ALA A 18 4.49 0.10 -11.03
CA ALA A 18 4.01 -1.16 -10.44
C ALA A 18 3.93 -1.08 -8.90
N GLY A 19 4.94 -0.49 -8.27
CA GLY A 19 4.96 -0.26 -6.81
C GLY A 19 3.82 0.64 -6.36
N LEU A 20 3.55 1.71 -7.10
CA LEU A 20 2.46 2.65 -6.80
C LEU A 20 1.09 1.97 -6.93
N VAL A 21 0.89 1.18 -7.99
CA VAL A 21 -0.36 0.41 -8.18
C VAL A 21 -0.56 -0.61 -7.05
N ALA A 22 0.50 -1.33 -6.67
CA ALA A 22 0.45 -2.29 -5.56
C ALA A 22 0.12 -1.60 -4.22
N LEU A 23 0.72 -0.44 -3.96
CA LEU A 23 0.43 0.37 -2.78
C LEU A 23 -1.02 0.87 -2.79
N ALA A 24 -1.51 1.38 -3.92
CA ALA A 24 -2.89 1.83 -4.07
C ALA A 24 -3.87 0.68 -3.81
N TRP A 25 -3.61 -0.49 -4.39
CA TRP A 25 -4.41 -1.69 -4.15
C TRP A 25 -4.41 -2.09 -2.68
N CYS A 26 -3.27 -2.02 -1.96
CA CYS A 26 -3.23 -2.28 -0.53
C CYS A 26 -4.26 -1.42 0.23
N PHE A 27 -4.33 -0.11 -0.03
CA PHE A 27 -5.31 0.77 0.60
C PHE A 27 -6.74 0.55 0.09
N THR A 28 -6.92 0.21 -1.19
CA THR A 28 -8.23 -0.18 -1.73
C THR A 28 -8.76 -1.45 -1.06
N GLY A 29 -7.92 -2.44 -0.80
CA GLY A 29 -8.28 -3.67 -0.10
C GLY A 29 -8.72 -3.41 1.35
N ILE A 30 -8.02 -2.52 2.06
CA ILE A 30 -8.42 -2.05 3.40
C ILE A 30 -9.77 -1.32 3.34
N ALA A 31 -9.94 -0.38 2.41
CA ALA A 31 -11.19 0.36 2.24
C ALA A 31 -12.36 -0.58 1.94
N PHE A 32 -12.15 -1.58 1.08
CA PHE A 32 -13.13 -2.59 0.75
C PHE A 32 -13.49 -3.46 1.96
N LEU A 33 -12.51 -3.93 2.73
CA LEU A 33 -12.73 -4.69 3.95
C LEU A 33 -13.55 -3.91 4.99
N VAL A 34 -13.21 -2.63 5.21
CA VAL A 34 -13.98 -1.76 6.12
C VAL A 34 -15.40 -1.53 5.60
N GLY A 35 -15.56 -1.38 4.29
CA GLY A 35 -16.86 -1.24 3.65
C GLY A 35 -17.72 -2.49 3.80
N ALA A 36 -17.14 -3.66 3.57
CA ALA A 36 -17.79 -4.95 3.77
C ALA A 36 -18.18 -5.18 5.24
N ALA A 37 -17.36 -4.73 6.19
CA ALA A 37 -17.64 -4.84 7.61
C ALA A 37 -18.77 -3.91 8.06
N THR A 38 -18.73 -2.64 7.65
CA THR A 38 -19.54 -1.57 8.24
C THR A 38 -20.75 -1.16 7.41
N GLY A 39 -20.71 -1.31 6.08
CA GLY A 39 -21.74 -0.84 5.15
C GLY A 39 -21.86 0.69 5.05
N GLN A 40 -21.01 1.47 5.74
CA GLN A 40 -21.14 2.93 5.85
C GLN A 40 -19.99 3.65 5.18
N ARG A 41 -20.30 4.50 4.19
CA ARG A 41 -19.30 5.29 3.44
C ARG A 41 -18.43 6.17 4.34
N GLY A 42 -19.00 6.75 5.40
CA GLY A 42 -18.29 7.58 6.36
C GLY A 42 -17.17 6.83 7.08
N ASN A 43 -17.44 5.61 7.54
CA ASN A 43 -16.45 4.78 8.24
C ASN A 43 -15.33 4.35 7.30
N VAL A 44 -15.64 4.01 6.04
CA VAL A 44 -14.62 3.66 5.04
C VAL A 44 -13.62 4.79 4.86
N LEU A 45 -14.11 6.02 4.64
CA LEU A 45 -13.25 7.18 4.43
C LEU A 45 -12.43 7.51 5.68
N ALA A 46 -13.06 7.53 6.86
CA ALA A 46 -12.39 7.86 8.11
C ALA A 46 -11.31 6.84 8.46
N VAL A 47 -11.63 5.54 8.46
CA VAL A 47 -10.69 4.49 8.85
C VAL A 47 -9.56 4.37 7.84
N THR A 48 -9.85 4.35 6.54
CA THR A 48 -8.80 4.25 5.52
C THR A 48 -7.90 5.48 5.53
N GLY A 49 -8.47 6.67 5.70
CA GLY A 49 -7.72 7.92 5.80
C GLY A 49 -6.79 7.94 7.03
N ILE A 50 -7.31 7.58 8.20
CA ILE A 50 -6.52 7.48 9.44
C ILE A 50 -5.38 6.46 9.27
N ILE A 51 -5.66 5.28 8.74
CA ILE A 51 -4.63 4.24 8.50
C ILE A 51 -3.58 4.75 7.51
N GLY A 52 -3.99 5.41 6.42
CA GLY A 52 -3.07 6.00 5.44
C GLY A 52 -2.13 7.02 6.06
N VAL A 53 -2.67 7.99 6.81
CA VAL A 53 -1.85 9.02 7.48
C VAL A 53 -0.95 8.40 8.55
N ALA A 54 -1.50 7.51 9.39
CA ALA A 54 -0.74 6.88 10.48
C ALA A 54 0.43 6.04 9.95
N THR A 55 0.20 5.24 8.90
CA THR A 55 1.26 4.42 8.29
C THR A 55 2.30 5.28 7.55
N TYR A 56 1.89 6.36 6.90
CA TYR A 56 2.84 7.30 6.29
C TYR A 56 3.72 7.98 7.34
N MET A 57 3.11 8.49 8.42
CA MET A 57 3.83 9.08 9.56
C MET A 57 4.75 8.07 10.24
N ALA A 58 4.31 6.82 10.40
CA ALA A 58 5.13 5.75 10.93
C ALA A 58 6.42 5.55 10.11
N ASN A 59 6.30 5.53 8.78
CA ASN A 59 7.47 5.45 7.89
C ASN A 59 8.39 6.66 8.05
N ALA A 60 7.82 7.87 8.10
CA ALA A 60 8.61 9.09 8.30
C ALA A 60 9.38 9.06 9.63
N ILE A 61 8.68 8.84 10.75
CA ILE A 61 9.27 8.85 12.11
C ILE A 61 10.35 7.78 12.25
N SER A 62 10.18 6.62 11.60
CA SER A 62 11.16 5.53 11.66
C SER A 62 12.56 5.92 11.16
N GLY A 63 12.64 6.93 10.29
CA GLY A 63 13.91 7.49 9.80
C GLY A 63 14.40 8.72 10.57
N LEU A 64 13.59 9.28 11.47
CA LEU A 64 13.94 10.49 12.23
C LEU A 64 14.42 10.19 13.65
N VAL A 65 13.95 9.11 14.27
CA VAL A 65 14.21 8.81 15.69
C VAL A 65 14.95 7.49 15.84
N ASP A 66 16.15 7.56 16.41
CA ASP A 66 16.93 6.37 16.76
C ASP A 66 16.16 5.51 17.78
N GLY A 67 16.02 4.21 17.48
CA GLY A 67 15.23 3.26 18.28
C GLY A 67 13.80 3.00 17.79
N TRP A 68 13.26 3.83 16.88
CA TRP A 68 11.91 3.66 16.31
C TRP A 68 11.91 3.03 14.92
N GLN A 69 13.04 2.46 14.49
CA GLN A 69 13.19 1.83 13.18
C GLN A 69 12.23 0.66 12.95
N TRP A 70 11.74 0.03 14.00
CA TRP A 70 10.76 -1.05 13.90
C TRP A 70 9.42 -0.59 13.29
N LEU A 71 9.11 0.70 13.39
CA LEU A 71 7.87 1.29 12.88
C LEU A 71 7.79 1.33 11.34
N ARG A 72 8.91 1.10 10.65
CA ARG A 72 8.95 1.00 9.18
C ARG A 72 8.28 -0.28 8.66
N TRP A 73 8.42 -1.39 9.38
CA TRP A 73 7.94 -2.71 8.95
C TRP A 73 6.42 -2.81 8.78
N PRO A 74 5.58 -2.25 9.69
CA PRO A 74 4.13 -2.26 9.51
C PRO A 74 3.65 -1.25 8.47
N SER A 75 4.48 -0.29 8.04
CA SER A 75 4.06 0.72 7.09
C SER A 75 4.14 0.20 5.65
N PRO A 76 3.02 0.17 4.89
CA PRO A 76 3.06 -0.15 3.45
C PRO A 76 3.97 0.80 2.66
N PHE A 77 4.12 2.05 3.13
CA PHE A 77 4.98 3.04 2.50
C PHE A 77 6.47 2.67 2.55
N HIS A 78 6.91 1.86 3.51
CA HIS A 78 8.29 1.38 3.55
C HIS A 78 8.63 0.54 2.32
N TYR A 79 7.69 -0.28 1.85
CA TYR A 79 7.86 -1.16 0.70
C TYR A 79 7.75 -0.43 -0.65
N PHE A 80 7.36 0.85 -0.65
CA PHE A 80 7.33 1.68 -1.86
C PHE A 80 8.38 2.80 -1.83
N ILE A 81 8.35 3.64 -0.81
CA ILE A 81 9.25 4.79 -0.65
C ILE A 81 10.65 4.33 -0.21
N GLY A 82 10.74 3.36 0.69
CA GLY A 82 12.01 2.94 1.28
C GLY A 82 12.96 2.22 0.32
N VAL A 83 12.42 1.55 -0.70
CA VAL A 83 13.22 0.86 -1.73
C VAL A 83 13.64 1.78 -2.89
N ASP A 84 12.97 2.93 -3.04
CA ASP A 84 13.22 3.94 -4.09
C ASP A 84 13.36 3.35 -5.52
N PRO A 85 12.27 2.81 -6.10
CA PRO A 85 12.31 2.07 -7.36
C PRO A 85 12.79 2.91 -8.56
N LEU A 86 12.69 4.25 -8.47
CA LEU A 86 13.16 5.15 -9.52
C LEU A 86 14.69 5.07 -9.70
N HIS A 87 15.42 4.89 -8.61
CA HIS A 87 16.88 4.84 -8.65
C HIS A 87 17.41 3.40 -8.64
N THR A 88 16.74 2.49 -7.92
CA THR A 88 17.23 1.13 -7.69
C THR A 88 16.56 0.07 -8.57
N GLY A 89 15.45 0.40 -9.25
CA GLY A 89 14.74 -0.50 -10.16
C GLY A 89 13.76 -1.43 -9.46
N TRP A 90 13.69 -2.69 -9.92
CA TRP A 90 12.67 -3.65 -9.50
C TRP A 90 12.98 -4.31 -8.15
N HIS A 91 12.02 -4.24 -7.23
CA HIS A 91 12.07 -4.89 -5.91
C HIS A 91 10.92 -5.88 -5.75
N PRO A 92 11.06 -7.12 -6.25
CA PRO A 92 9.98 -8.11 -6.22
C PRO A 92 9.54 -8.46 -4.79
N GLY A 93 10.46 -8.48 -3.82
CA GLY A 93 10.11 -8.75 -2.42
C GLY A 93 9.15 -7.72 -1.84
N ALA A 94 9.42 -6.44 -2.04
CA ALA A 94 8.58 -5.35 -1.55
C ALA A 94 7.22 -5.31 -2.27
N LEU A 95 7.22 -5.57 -3.58
CA LEU A 95 6.01 -5.72 -4.38
C LEU A 95 5.14 -6.90 -3.90
N LEU A 96 5.74 -8.06 -3.64
CA LEU A 96 5.03 -9.24 -3.14
C LEU A 96 4.40 -9.00 -1.78
N VAL A 97 5.07 -8.25 -0.89
CA VAL A 97 4.47 -7.86 0.40
C VAL A 97 3.24 -6.99 0.19
N LEU A 98 3.33 -5.94 -0.65
CA LEU A 98 2.20 -5.06 -0.94
C LEU A 98 1.03 -5.80 -1.58
N VAL A 99 1.31 -6.61 -2.61
CA VAL A 99 0.30 -7.43 -3.29
C VAL A 99 -0.29 -8.48 -2.34
N GLY A 100 0.53 -9.07 -1.48
CA GLY A 100 0.09 -10.03 -0.47
C GLY A 100 -0.90 -9.42 0.51
N VAL A 101 -0.58 -8.24 1.07
CA VAL A 101 -1.50 -7.51 1.97
C VAL A 101 -2.77 -7.09 1.23
N ALA A 102 -2.65 -6.61 0.00
CA ALA A 102 -3.79 -6.26 -0.84
C ALA A 102 -4.70 -7.47 -1.06
N ALA A 103 -4.14 -8.61 -1.47
CA ALA A 103 -4.88 -9.85 -1.70
C ALA A 103 -5.57 -10.36 -0.43
N VAL A 104 -4.87 -10.37 0.71
CA VAL A 104 -5.42 -10.80 2.00
C VAL A 104 -6.58 -9.90 2.43
N THR A 105 -6.41 -8.58 2.36
CA THR A 105 -7.47 -7.62 2.75
C THR A 105 -8.67 -7.69 1.82
N THR A 106 -8.45 -7.83 0.50
CA THR A 106 -9.52 -8.05 -0.47
C THR A 106 -10.24 -9.37 -0.19
N ALA A 107 -9.53 -10.49 -0.02
CA ALA A 107 -10.14 -11.79 0.25
C ALA A 107 -10.94 -11.80 1.57
N ALA A 108 -10.40 -11.18 2.62
CA ALA A 108 -11.12 -10.99 3.88
C ALA A 108 -12.38 -10.13 3.68
N GLY A 109 -12.30 -9.09 2.85
CA GLY A 109 -13.45 -8.26 2.49
C GLY A 109 -14.54 -9.05 1.78
N VAL A 110 -14.16 -9.90 0.82
CA VAL A 110 -15.10 -10.78 0.09
C VAL A 110 -15.78 -11.73 1.07
N ALA A 111 -15.01 -12.45 1.89
CA ALA A 111 -15.55 -13.39 2.85
C ALA A 111 -16.49 -12.71 3.88
N LEU A 112 -16.19 -11.47 4.29
CA LEU A 112 -17.04 -10.73 5.21
C LEU A 112 -18.31 -10.22 4.53
N PHE A 113 -18.20 -9.76 3.28
CA PHE A 113 -19.32 -9.31 2.46
C PHE A 113 -20.31 -10.46 2.22
N ASP A 114 -19.82 -11.64 1.85
CA ASP A 114 -20.65 -12.86 1.65
C ASP A 114 -21.37 -13.26 2.95
N ARG A 115 -20.70 -13.15 4.10
CA ARG A 115 -21.31 -13.46 5.41
C ARG A 115 -22.33 -12.43 5.88
N ARG A 116 -22.31 -11.20 5.33
CA ARG A 116 -23.30 -10.17 5.69
C ARG A 116 -24.65 -10.37 5.01
N ASP A 117 -24.80 -11.40 4.17
CA ASP A 117 -26.03 -11.75 3.46
C ASP A 117 -26.76 -10.49 2.94
N VAL A 118 -26.00 -9.66 2.22
CA VAL A 118 -26.47 -8.41 1.58
C VAL A 118 -27.36 -8.70 0.36
N GLY A 119 -27.88 -9.92 0.27
CA GLY A 119 -28.70 -10.43 -0.81
C GLY A 119 -30.02 -11.04 -0.33
N VAL A 120 -30.83 -10.29 0.43
CA VAL A 120 -32.28 -10.06 0.21
C VAL A 120 -32.83 -9.04 1.22
#